data_AF-A0A3D2B7F7-F1
#
_entry.id   AF-A0A3D2B7F7-F1
#
_cell.length_a   1.000
_cell.length_b   1.000
_cell.length_c   1.000
_cell.angle_alpha   90.00
_cell.angle_beta   90.00
_cell.angle_gamma   90.00
#
_symmetry.space_group_name_H-M   'P 1'
#
loop_
_entity.id
_entity.type
_entity.pdbx_description
1 polymer ?
#
loop_
_entity_poly.entity_id
_entity_poly.type
_entity_poly.pdbx_seq_one_letter_code
_entity_poly.pdbx_strand_id
1 'polypeptide(L)'
;DPAAQQALANTVKLDSVRQEDFDTVFYPGGHGPLWDLAESQTSIALIEAFTRAGKPTCFVCHAPGVLRHVKTASGEPLVKGR
;
A
#
# COMPACT_ATOMS: atom_id res chain seq x y z
N ASP A 1 19.79 -6.31 -11.94
CA ASP A 1 18.77 -7.08 -12.68
C ASP A 1 18.14 -6.16 -13.72
N PRO A 2 18.33 -6.41 -15.03
CA PRO A 2 17.80 -5.56 -16.09
C PRO A 2 16.27 -5.47 -16.14
N ALA A 3 15.56 -6.56 -15.81
CA ALA A 3 14.10 -6.58 -15.83
C ALA A 3 13.52 -5.69 -14.72
N ALA A 4 14.10 -5.76 -13.51
CA ALA A 4 13.72 -4.90 -12.40
C ALA A 4 13.98 -3.41 -12.70
N GLN A 5 15.10 -3.09 -13.35
CA GLN A 5 15.41 -1.72 -13.78
C GLN A 5 14.40 -1.20 -14.80
N GLN A 6 14.01 -2.04 -15.76
CA GLN A 6 13.01 -1.66 -16.76
C GLN A 6 11.62 -1.44 -16.13
N ALA A 7 11.21 -2.28 -15.18
CA ALA A 7 9.95 -2.10 -14.45
C ALA A 7 9.95 -0.78 -13.64
N LEU A 8 11.06 -0.47 -12.96
CA LEU A 8 11.20 0.78 -12.21
C LEU A 8 11.18 2.02 -13.10
N ALA A 9 11.73 1.94 -14.31
CA ALA A 9 11.71 3.04 -15.28
C ALA A 9 10.32 3.28 -15.89
N ASN A 10 9.41 2.30 -15.83
CA ASN A 10 8.10 2.33 -16.48
C ASN A 10 6.98 2.02 -15.49
N THR A 11 6.99 2.69 -14.33
CA THR A 11 5.94 2.52 -13.32
C THR A 11 4.59 3.00 -13.84
N VAL A 12 3.54 2.31 -13.41
CA VAL A 12 2.16 2.76 -13.65
C VAL A 12 1.71 3.72 -12.54
N LYS A 13 0.68 4.51 -12.82
CA LYS A 13 0.04 5.32 -11.78
C LYS A 13 -0.70 4.43 -10.79
N LEU A 14 -0.63 4.78 -9.50
CA LEU A 14 -1.27 3.99 -8.44
C LEU A 14 -2.79 3.88 -8.61
N ASP A 15 -3.44 4.91 -9.15
CA ASP A 15 -4.90 4.93 -9.39
C ASP A 15 -5.36 3.98 -10.51
N SER A 16 -4.43 3.46 -11.32
CA SER A 16 -4.70 2.42 -12.31
C SER A 16 -4.58 1.00 -11.78
N VAL A 17 -4.07 0.84 -10.55
CA VAL A 17 -3.83 -0.47 -9.90
C VAL A 17 -5.10 -0.93 -9.19
N ARG A 18 -5.49 -2.18 -9.42
CA ARG A 18 -6.62 -2.81 -8.74
C ARG A 18 -6.15 -4.03 -7.97
N GLN A 19 -6.73 -4.26 -6.79
CA GLN A 19 -6.29 -5.36 -5.93
C GLN A 19 -6.51 -6.73 -6.59
N GLU A 20 -7.55 -6.89 -7.41
CA GLU A 20 -7.94 -8.16 -8.02
C GLU A 20 -6.86 -8.73 -8.93
N ASP A 21 -6.03 -7.87 -9.49
CA ASP A 21 -4.95 -8.22 -10.42
C ASP A 21 -3.71 -8.80 -9.70
N PHE A 22 -3.69 -8.83 -8.36
CA PHE A 22 -2.53 -9.25 -7.56
C PHE A 22 -2.91 -10.11 -6.35
N ASP A 23 -2.02 -11.00 -5.93
CA ASP A 23 -2.23 -11.82 -4.72
C ASP A 23 -1.90 -11.08 -3.41
N THR A 24 -1.04 -10.05 -3.48
CA THR A 24 -0.50 -9.34 -2.31
C THR A 24 -0.07 -7.92 -2.69
N VAL A 25 0.12 -7.05 -1.69
CA VAL A 25 0.76 -5.73 -1.86
C VAL A 25 1.93 -5.55 -0.89
N PHE A 26 3.03 -5.02 -1.42
CA PHE A 26 4.27 -4.77 -0.68
C PHE A 26 4.66 -3.29 -0.77
N TYR A 27 4.76 -2.63 0.37
CA TYR A 27 5.24 -1.26 0.48
C TYR A 27 6.68 -1.28 1.04
N PRO A 28 7.70 -1.07 0.17
CA PRO A 28 9.07 -0.95 0.64
C PRO A 28 9.26 0.32 1.48
N GLY A 29 10.32 0.34 2.26
CA GLY A 29 10.69 1.45 3.12
C GLY A 29 11.25 2.68 2.38
N GLY A 30 12.09 3.42 3.10
CA GLY A 30 12.50 4.77 2.72
C GLY A 30 11.57 5.81 3.33
N HIS A 31 12.04 7.06 3.39
CA HIS A 31 11.31 8.15 4.04
C HIS A 31 10.16 8.70 3.18
N GLY A 32 10.26 8.57 1.84
CA GLY A 32 9.29 9.09 0.86
C GLY A 32 7.81 8.79 1.17
N PRO A 33 7.41 7.54 1.47
CA PRO A 33 6.02 7.18 1.77
C PRO A 33 5.35 8.01 2.87
N LEU A 34 6.12 8.61 3.78
CA LEU A 34 5.59 9.49 4.84
C LEU A 34 5.17 10.87 4.31
N TRP A 35 5.71 11.31 3.18
CA TRP A 35 5.40 12.60 2.56
C TRP A 35 4.22 12.52 1.59
N ASP A 36 4.07 11.41 0.86
CA ASP A 36 3.06 11.28 -0.19
C ASP A 36 2.00 10.21 0.13
N LEU A 37 2.40 8.96 0.33
CA LEU A 37 1.50 7.82 0.41
C LEU A 37 0.69 7.78 1.71
N ALA A 38 1.20 8.36 2.80
CA ALA A 38 0.50 8.42 4.08
C ALA A 38 -0.78 9.27 4.05
N GLU A 39 -0.85 10.26 3.16
CA GLU A 39 -2.00 11.16 3.02
C GLU A 39 -2.81 10.89 1.72
N SER A 40 -2.30 9.99 0.86
CA SER A 40 -2.92 9.63 -0.42
C SER A 40 -4.18 8.78 -0.24
N GLN A 41 -5.33 9.34 -0.64
CA GLN A 41 -6.61 8.62 -0.63
C GLN A 41 -6.59 7.36 -1.51
N THR A 42 -5.86 7.39 -2.63
CA THR A 42 -5.68 6.24 -3.51
C THR A 42 -4.91 5.12 -2.81
N SER A 43 -3.81 5.46 -2.12
CA SER A 43 -3.01 4.50 -1.36
C SER A 43 -3.83 3.87 -0.23
N ILE A 44 -4.55 4.70 0.53
CA ILE A 44 -5.43 4.25 1.61
C ILE A 44 -6.48 3.27 1.05
N ALA A 45 -7.22 3.67 0.02
CA ALA A 45 -8.27 2.85 -0.57
C ALA A 45 -7.74 1.51 -1.10
N LEU A 46 -6.55 1.50 -1.69
CA LEU A 46 -5.92 0.28 -2.18
C LEU A 46 -5.59 -0.68 -1.04
N ILE A 47 -4.95 -0.21 0.03
CA ILE A 47 -4.60 -1.04 1.19
C ILE A 47 -5.87 -1.62 1.84
N GLU A 48 -6.92 -0.80 2.00
CA GLU A 48 -8.19 -1.28 2.51
C GLU A 48 -8.83 -2.33 1.58
N ALA A 49 -8.71 -2.17 0.26
CA ALA A 49 -9.21 -3.15 -0.71
C ALA A 49 -8.50 -4.51 -0.57
N PHE A 50 -7.17 -4.52 -0.49
CA PHE A 50 -6.40 -5.75 -0.21
C PHE A 50 -6.80 -6.37 1.13
N THR A 51 -6.94 -5.55 2.18
CA THR A 51 -7.33 -6.02 3.51
C THR A 51 -8.74 -6.64 3.50
N ARG A 52 -9.72 -5.99 2.86
CA ARG A 52 -11.09 -6.50 2.73
C ARG A 52 -11.16 -7.79 1.91
N ALA A 53 -10.29 -7.93 0.92
CA ALA A 53 -10.15 -9.15 0.13
C ALA A 53 -9.43 -10.29 0.89
N GLY A 54 -8.98 -10.06 2.13
CA GLY A 54 -8.23 -11.05 2.91
C GLY A 54 -6.84 -11.33 2.35
N LYS A 55 -6.31 -10.46 1.48
CA LYS A 55 -5.02 -10.63 0.84
C LYS A 55 -3.89 -10.17 1.76
N PRO A 56 -2.72 -10.85 1.76
CA PRO A 56 -1.57 -10.41 2.52
C PRO A 56 -1.11 -8.99 2.15
N THR A 57 -0.64 -8.25 3.14
CA THR A 57 -0.07 -6.91 3.00
C THR A 57 1.23 -6.83 3.80
N CYS A 58 2.28 -6.25 3.23
CA CYS A 58 3.57 -6.13 3.90
C CYS A 58 4.14 -4.72 3.80
N PHE A 59 4.62 -4.19 4.93
CA PHE A 59 5.13 -2.82 5.06
C PHE A 59 6.46 -2.87 5.83
N VAL A 60 7.52 -2.30 5.25
CA VAL A 60 8.88 -2.41 5.80
C VAL A 60 9.47 -1.05 6.15
N CYS A 61 10.24 -0.98 7.24
CA CYS A 61 10.95 0.21 7.70
C CYS A 61 9.98 1.37 8.04
N HIS A 62 9.91 2.44 7.23
CA HIS A 62 9.02 3.58 7.49
C HIS A 62 7.66 3.45 6.80
N ALA A 63 7.51 2.50 5.87
CA ALA A 63 6.25 2.28 5.15
C ALA A 63 5.03 2.02 6.06
N PRO A 64 5.12 1.39 7.25
CA PRO A 64 3.97 1.26 8.14
C PRO A 64 3.31 2.60 8.50
N GLY A 65 4.01 3.74 8.37
CA GLY A 65 3.42 5.07 8.53
C GLY A 65 2.27 5.36 7.57
N VAL A 66 2.19 4.70 6.41
CA VAL A 66 1.06 4.86 5.47
C VAL A 66 -0.26 4.32 6.02
N LEU A 67 -0.21 3.50 7.08
CA LEU A 67 -1.40 2.92 7.72
C LEU A 67 -2.16 3.91 8.61
N ARG A 68 -1.64 5.13 8.80
CA ARG A 68 -2.19 6.16 9.71
C ARG A 68 -3.69 6.40 9.52
N HIS A 69 -4.16 6.39 8.28
CA HIS A 69 -5.55 6.67 7.92
C HIS A 69 -6.32 5.45 7.38
N VAL A 70 -5.67 4.29 7.30
CA VAL A 70 -6.26 3.05 6.77
C VAL A 70 -7.20 2.44 7.81
N LYS A 71 -8.41 2.09 7.39
CA LYS A 71 -9.44 1.54 8.28
C LYS A 71 -9.90 0.14 7.86
N THR A 72 -10.41 -0.61 8.83
CA THR A 72 -11.13 -1.86 8.59
C THR A 72 -12.51 -1.58 8.00
N ALA A 73 -13.22 -2.63 7.56
CA ALA A 73 -14.61 -2.51 7.11
C ALA A 73 -15.57 -1.95 8.19
N SER A 74 -15.20 -2.04 9.47
CA SER A 74 -15.98 -1.47 10.58
C SER A 74 -15.63 0.00 10.87
N GLY A 75 -14.73 0.60 10.10
CA GLY A 75 -14.27 1.99 10.28
C GLY A 75 -13.21 2.20 11.37
N GLU A 76 -12.75 1.12 12.01
CA GLU A 76 -11.69 1.18 13.02
C GLU A 76 -10.32 1.28 12.36
N PRO A 77 -9.30 1.92 12.97
CA PRO A 77 -7.94 1.91 12.43
C PRO A 77 -7.45 0.48 12.21
N LEU A 78 -6.88 0.20 11.04
CA LEU A 78 -6.42 -1.15 10.69
C LEU A 78 -5.39 -1.72 11.68
N VAL A 79 -4.56 -0.84 12.25
CA VAL A 79 -3.49 -1.17 13.20
C VAL A 79 -3.96 -1.22 14.66
N LYS A 80 -5.25 -1.04 14.94
CA LYS A 80 -5.77 -1.08 16.31
C LYS A 80 -5.48 -2.45 16.95
N GLY A 81 -4.71 -2.44 18.05
CA GLY A 81 -4.36 -3.64 18.81
C GLY A 81 -3.31 -4.54 18.15
N ARG A 82 -2.50 -3.98 17.24
CA ARG A 82 -1.36 -4.66 16.60
C ARG A 82 -0.05 -3.97 16.92
#